data_AF-A0A1V9X0Y9-F1
#
_entry.id   AF-A0A1V9X0Y9-F1
#
_cell.length_a   1.000
_cell.length_b   1.000
_cell.length_c   1.000
_cell.angle_alpha   90.00
_cell.angle_beta   90.00
_cell.angle_gamma   90.00
#
_symmetry.space_group_name_H-M   'P 1'
#
loop_
_entity.id
_entity.type
_entity.pdbx_description
1 polymer ?
#
loop_
_entity_poly.entity_id
_entity_poly.type
_entity_poly.pdbx_seq_one_letter_code
_entity_poly.pdbx_strand_id
1 'polypeptide(L)'
;MDLRHVMGAGIAITRGSAASLSFAYSILLLTMCRNLITKIRETPIQQYIPLDSHVQFHKIVACTGAVFSIIHTVGHYVNFYHVSTQPAEHLRCMTKEMQFDSDFKSQFSFWVFQTITGTTGLLLYAVLSVIYVFAHTSIRLKAYSYFWSTHKLYYLFYVLCLLHGQAKLTGSPRFWIFFIIPGIIFVLDKVVSLQTKYMELDVLDTDLLPSDVTKVKFARPPSFKYLSGQWVSMTGRSHPGHGVTRR
;
A
#
# COMPACT_ATOMS: atom_id res chain seq x y z
N MET A 1 30.26 13.57 -17.44
CA MET A 1 29.42 14.46 -16.62
C MET A 1 28.67 13.62 -15.60
N ASP A 2 28.60 14.08 -14.35
CA ASP A 2 27.88 13.37 -13.28
C ASP A 2 26.37 13.65 -13.32
N LEU A 3 25.59 12.68 -12.84
CA LEU A 3 24.13 12.71 -12.74
C LEU A 3 23.58 13.97 -12.04
N ARG A 4 24.34 14.49 -11.05
CA ARG A 4 24.02 15.74 -10.33
C ARG A 4 24.18 17.00 -11.15
N HIS A 5 25.06 17.01 -12.15
CA HIS A 5 25.31 18.18 -12.99
C HIS A 5 24.16 18.41 -13.97
N VAL A 6 23.51 17.33 -14.42
CA VAL A 6 22.38 17.38 -15.37
C VAL A 6 21.02 17.50 -14.68
N MET A 7 20.80 16.71 -13.61
CA MET A 7 19.49 16.62 -12.95
C MET A 7 19.37 17.54 -11.72
N GLY A 8 20.47 18.16 -11.29
CA GLY A 8 20.50 19.11 -10.17
C GLY A 8 19.96 18.53 -8.87
N ALA A 9 19.19 19.34 -8.13
CA ALA A 9 18.54 18.91 -6.88
C ALA A 9 17.45 17.84 -7.09
N GLY A 10 16.90 17.74 -8.31
CA GLY A 10 15.83 16.81 -8.64
C GLY A 10 16.22 15.35 -8.40
N ILE A 11 17.50 15.00 -8.53
CA ILE A 11 17.95 13.64 -8.24
C ILE A 11 18.07 13.30 -6.76
N ALA A 12 18.47 14.27 -5.94
CA ALA A 12 18.51 14.08 -4.50
C ALA A 12 17.09 13.86 -3.96
N ILE A 13 16.13 14.65 -4.48
CA ILE A 13 14.71 14.55 -4.15
C ILE A 13 14.14 13.20 -4.58
N THR A 14 14.35 12.77 -5.83
CA THR A 14 13.79 11.49 -6.30
C THR A 14 14.39 10.29 -5.58
N ARG A 15 15.70 10.28 -5.31
CA ARG A 15 16.36 9.18 -4.58
C ARG A 15 15.96 9.15 -3.11
N GLY A 16 15.86 10.31 -2.45
CA GLY A 16 15.41 10.40 -1.06
C GLY A 16 13.97 9.94 -0.91
N SER A 17 13.06 10.48 -1.73
CA SER A 17 11.66 10.06 -1.74
C SER A 17 11.48 8.59 -2.09
N ALA A 18 12.24 8.03 -3.04
CA ALA A 18 12.19 6.60 -3.36
C ALA A 18 12.58 5.70 -2.18
N ALA A 19 13.58 6.09 -1.38
CA ALA A 19 13.96 5.36 -0.17
C ALA A 19 12.85 5.43 0.89
N SER A 20 12.28 6.62 1.12
CA SER A 20 11.14 6.79 2.03
C SER A 20 9.93 5.96 1.59
N LEU A 21 9.62 5.92 0.29
CA LEU A 21 8.53 5.11 -0.26
C LEU A 21 8.78 3.62 -0.10
N SER A 22 10.02 3.17 -0.36
CA SER A 22 10.40 1.77 -0.20
C SER A 22 10.18 1.31 1.24
N PHE A 23 10.59 2.13 2.21
CA PHE A 23 10.37 1.85 3.63
C PHE A 23 8.89 1.89 4.02
N ALA A 24 8.17 2.96 3.65
CA ALA A 24 6.78 3.16 4.01
C ALA A 24 5.88 2.04 3.47
N TYR A 25 5.99 1.72 2.17
CA TYR A 25 5.16 0.68 1.56
C TYR A 25 5.52 -0.72 2.05
N SER A 26 6.77 -0.99 2.43
CA SER A 26 7.12 -2.26 3.05
C SER A 26 6.50 -2.44 4.44
N ILE A 27 6.53 -1.41 5.30
CA ILE A 27 5.91 -1.47 6.63
C ILE A 27 4.39 -1.53 6.55
N LEU A 28 3.80 -0.92 5.52
CA LEU A 28 2.36 -0.90 5.31
C LEU A 28 1.76 -2.32 5.28
N LEU A 29 2.50 -3.32 4.78
CA LEU A 29 2.11 -4.74 4.86
C LEU A 29 2.07 -5.25 6.30
N LEU A 30 3.12 -4.98 7.09
CA LEU A 30 3.24 -5.44 8.48
C LEU A 30 2.09 -4.94 9.35
N THR A 31 1.62 -3.70 9.11
CA THR A 31 0.47 -3.13 9.85
C THR A 31 -0.84 -3.90 9.65
N MET A 32 -0.91 -4.79 8.66
CA MET A 32 -2.09 -5.60 8.32
C MET A 32 -1.88 -7.10 8.52
N CYS A 33 -0.79 -7.50 9.19
CA CYS A 33 -0.53 -8.87 9.63
C CYS A 33 -1.25 -9.14 10.97
N ARG A 34 -2.56 -9.39 10.91
CA ARG A 34 -3.44 -9.42 12.09
C ARG A 34 -3.12 -10.58 13.04
N ASN A 35 -2.74 -11.74 12.53
CA ASN A 35 -2.40 -12.89 13.39
C ASN A 35 -1.07 -12.65 14.09
N LEU A 36 -0.08 -12.11 13.37
CA LEU A 36 1.19 -11.71 13.97
C LEU A 36 0.99 -10.67 15.07
N ILE A 37 0.24 -9.60 14.79
CA ILE A 37 -0.07 -8.54 15.75
C ILE A 37 -0.77 -9.12 16.98
N THR A 38 -1.73 -10.03 16.79
CA THR A 38 -2.43 -10.70 17.88
C THR A 38 -1.49 -11.50 18.77
N LYS A 39 -0.53 -12.23 18.18
CA LYS A 39 0.50 -12.96 18.95
C LYS A 39 1.44 -12.03 19.72
N ILE A 40 1.90 -10.95 19.10
CA ILE A 40 2.81 -10.00 19.77
C ILE A 40 2.08 -9.26 20.91
N ARG A 41 0.77 -9.03 20.79
CA ARG A 41 -0.04 -8.38 21.82
C ARG A 41 -0.03 -9.11 23.17
N GLU A 42 0.18 -10.42 23.18
CA GLU A 42 0.28 -11.23 24.41
C GLU A 42 1.65 -11.10 25.09
N THR A 43 2.61 -10.40 24.47
CA THR A 43 3.96 -10.18 25.00
C THR A 43 4.08 -8.83 25.72
N PRO A 44 5.11 -8.62 26.56
CA PRO A 44 5.35 -7.33 27.23
C PRO A 44 5.54 -6.13 26.29
N ILE A 45 5.81 -6.37 24.99
CA ILE A 45 5.98 -5.31 23.97
C ILE A 45 4.75 -4.41 23.87
N GLN A 46 3.55 -4.94 24.12
CA GLN A 46 2.30 -4.18 24.11
C GLN A 46 2.30 -2.98 25.07
N GLN A 47 3.11 -3.03 26.14
CA GLN A 47 3.23 -1.92 27.10
C GLN A 47 3.95 -0.70 26.50
N TYR A 48 4.80 -0.91 25.50
CA TYR A 48 5.60 0.14 24.85
C TYR A 48 5.02 0.56 23.50
N ILE A 49 4.41 -0.38 22.77
CA ILE A 49 3.89 -0.16 21.42
C ILE A 49 2.37 -0.38 21.43
N PRO A 50 1.56 0.62 21.03
CA PRO A 50 0.10 0.49 20.99
C PRO A 50 -0.36 -0.34 19.79
N LEU A 51 -0.20 -1.67 19.85
CA LEU A 51 -0.51 -2.56 18.72
C LEU A 51 -2.00 -2.56 18.34
N ASP A 52 -2.88 -2.20 19.27
CA ASP A 52 -4.32 -2.05 19.01
C ASP A 52 -4.63 -0.92 18.01
N SER A 53 -3.72 0.04 17.85
CA SER A 53 -3.84 1.15 16.90
C SER A 53 -3.21 0.86 15.54
N HIS A 54 -2.91 -0.40 15.21
CA HIS A 54 -2.23 -0.78 13.97
C HIS A 54 -2.95 -0.30 12.70
N VAL A 55 -4.29 -0.25 12.69
CA VAL A 55 -5.07 0.29 11.55
C VAL A 55 -4.93 1.81 11.42
N GLN A 56 -4.81 2.53 12.54
CA GLN A 56 -4.54 3.98 12.48
C GLN A 56 -3.11 4.23 12.02
N PHE A 57 -2.16 3.45 12.51
CA PHE A 57 -0.78 3.50 12.05
C PHE A 57 -0.66 3.18 10.55
N HIS A 58 -1.40 2.20 10.04
CA HIS A 58 -1.50 1.93 8.60
C HIS A 58 -1.90 3.17 7.80
N LYS A 59 -2.92 3.91 8.25
CA LYS A 59 -3.35 5.15 7.58
C LYS A 59 -2.29 6.23 7.65
N ILE A 60 -1.58 6.38 8.77
CA ILE A 60 -0.49 7.35 8.91
C ILE A 60 0.63 7.01 7.93
N VAL A 61 1.06 5.75 7.89
CA VAL A 61 2.10 5.28 6.95
C VAL A 61 1.64 5.45 5.50
N ALA A 62 0.37 5.18 5.20
CA ALA A 62 -0.23 5.44 3.90
C ALA A 62 -0.13 6.93 3.54
N CYS A 63 -0.66 7.83 4.37
CA CYS A 63 -0.59 9.28 4.14
C CYS A 63 0.85 9.77 3.91
N THR A 64 1.82 9.28 4.69
CA THR A 64 3.25 9.57 4.49
C THR A 64 3.72 9.07 3.12
N GLY A 65 3.37 7.84 2.73
CA GLY A 65 3.65 7.28 1.41
C GLY A 65 3.02 8.08 0.27
N ALA A 66 1.81 8.62 0.44
CA ALA A 66 1.16 9.48 -0.55
C ALA A 66 1.93 10.79 -0.77
N VAL A 67 2.34 11.46 0.31
CA VAL A 67 3.15 12.69 0.25
C VAL A 67 4.46 12.43 -0.49
N PHE A 68 5.20 11.39 -0.10
CA PHE A 68 6.45 11.06 -0.80
C PHE A 68 6.23 10.60 -2.24
N SER A 69 5.08 10.02 -2.58
CA SER A 69 4.76 9.63 -3.97
C SER A 69 4.60 10.85 -4.84
N ILE A 70 3.90 11.88 -4.36
CA ILE A 70 3.76 13.15 -5.07
C ILE A 70 5.13 13.79 -5.27
N ILE A 71 5.94 13.89 -4.21
CA ILE A 71 7.30 14.44 -4.28
C ILE A 71 8.16 13.66 -5.29
N HIS A 72 8.09 12.33 -5.26
CA HIS A 72 8.83 11.45 -6.15
C HIS A 72 8.42 11.64 -7.62
N THR A 73 7.11 11.65 -7.90
CA THR A 73 6.57 11.86 -9.25
C THR A 73 6.94 13.24 -9.81
N VAL A 74 6.75 14.31 -9.02
CA VAL A 74 7.12 15.67 -9.43
C VAL A 74 8.63 15.78 -9.67
N GLY A 75 9.45 15.20 -8.78
CA GLY A 75 10.89 15.15 -8.97
C GLY A 75 11.29 14.43 -10.26
N HIS A 76 10.62 13.33 -10.60
CA HIS A 76 10.85 12.64 -11.87
C HIS A 76 10.45 13.46 -13.09
N TYR A 77 9.34 14.22 -13.05
CA TYR A 77 8.98 15.09 -14.17
C TYR A 77 9.99 16.23 -14.38
N VAL A 78 10.47 16.88 -13.31
CA VAL A 78 11.53 17.89 -13.40
C VAL A 78 12.82 17.27 -13.99
N ASN A 79 13.18 16.07 -13.52
CA ASN A 79 14.31 15.34 -14.05
C ASN A 79 14.16 14.98 -15.53
N PHE A 80 13.00 14.47 -15.95
CA PHE A 80 12.71 14.14 -17.34
C PHE A 80 12.75 15.37 -18.23
N TYR A 81 12.28 16.53 -17.74
CA TYR A 81 12.40 17.79 -18.46
C TYR A 81 13.87 18.16 -18.70
N HIS A 82 14.71 18.18 -17.65
CA HIS A 82 16.13 18.50 -17.79
C HIS A 82 16.88 17.52 -18.70
N VAL A 83 16.60 16.22 -18.58
CA VAL A 83 17.21 15.16 -19.40
C VAL A 83 16.77 15.26 -20.87
N SER A 84 15.55 15.71 -21.14
CA SER A 84 15.05 15.94 -22.52
C SER A 84 15.72 17.14 -23.20
N THR A 85 16.33 18.05 -22.43
CA THR A 85 17.07 19.19 -22.97
C THR A 85 18.56 18.91 -23.22
N GLN A 86 19.06 17.72 -22.88
CA GLN A 86 20.46 17.34 -23.08
C GLN A 86 20.71 16.64 -24.42
N PRO A 87 21.90 16.79 -25.02
CA PRO A 87 22.28 16.05 -26.22
C PRO A 87 22.44 14.55 -25.94
N ALA A 88 22.19 13.71 -26.96
CA ALA A 88 22.17 12.26 -26.86
C ALA A 88 23.50 11.64 -26.37
N GLU A 89 24.63 12.30 -26.66
CA GLU A 89 25.96 11.89 -26.19
C GLU A 89 26.05 11.87 -24.65
N HIS A 90 25.46 12.87 -23.98
CA HIS A 90 25.46 12.95 -22.52
C HIS A 90 24.53 11.90 -21.90
N LEU A 91 23.46 11.53 -22.60
CA LEU A 91 22.50 10.51 -22.15
C LEU A 91 23.10 9.09 -22.22
N ARG A 92 23.90 8.79 -23.25
CA ARG A 92 24.61 7.51 -23.39
C ARG A 92 25.58 7.25 -22.23
N CYS A 93 26.28 8.26 -21.75
CA CYS A 93 27.13 8.14 -20.57
C CYS A 93 26.32 7.95 -19.27
N MET A 94 25.08 8.47 -19.23
CA MET A 94 24.21 8.47 -18.06
C MET A 94 23.49 7.13 -17.86
N THR A 95 22.95 6.55 -18.94
CA THR A 95 22.13 5.34 -18.89
C THR A 95 22.78 4.25 -19.72
N LYS A 96 23.80 3.59 -19.17
CA LYS A 96 24.54 2.50 -19.84
C LYS A 96 23.65 1.34 -20.28
N GLU A 97 22.47 1.21 -19.68
CA GLU A 97 21.47 0.17 -19.94
C GLU A 97 20.47 0.57 -21.06
N MET A 98 20.48 1.82 -21.52
CA MET A 98 19.64 2.29 -22.63
C MET A 98 20.53 2.66 -23.82
N GLN A 99 20.40 1.90 -24.90
CA GLN A 99 21.07 2.20 -26.16
C GLN A 99 20.21 3.19 -26.96
N PHE A 100 20.75 4.39 -27.17
CA PHE A 100 20.15 5.40 -28.04
C PHE A 100 20.90 5.45 -29.37
N ASP A 101 20.16 5.52 -30.47
CA ASP A 101 20.72 5.82 -31.80
C ASP A 101 21.28 7.26 -31.83
N SER A 102 22.22 7.50 -32.74
CA SER A 102 22.93 8.79 -32.85
C SER A 102 21.99 9.98 -33.11
N ASP A 103 20.89 9.75 -33.83
CA ASP A 103 19.89 10.76 -34.20
C ASP A 103 18.71 10.83 -33.22
N PHE A 104 18.78 10.10 -32.10
CA PHE A 104 17.70 10.02 -31.14
C PHE A 104 17.50 11.37 -30.43
N LYS A 105 16.32 11.98 -30.63
CA LYS A 105 15.88 13.16 -29.88
C LYS A 105 15.10 12.72 -28.65
N SER A 106 15.69 12.93 -27.48
CA SER A 106 15.07 12.67 -26.18
C SER A 106 13.92 13.65 -25.93
N GLN A 107 12.71 13.27 -26.32
CA GLN A 107 11.51 14.04 -25.97
C GLN A 107 11.03 13.69 -24.57
N PHE A 108 10.37 14.63 -23.89
CA PHE A 108 9.74 14.38 -22.59
C PHE A 108 8.76 13.20 -22.64
N SER A 109 7.99 13.09 -23.73
CA SER A 109 7.05 12.00 -23.99
C SER A 109 7.73 10.62 -24.01
N PHE A 110 8.94 10.52 -24.55
CA PHE A 110 9.72 9.29 -24.55
C PHE A 110 9.99 8.82 -23.11
N TRP A 111 10.47 9.72 -22.25
CA TRP A 111 10.80 9.39 -20.86
C TRP A 111 9.58 8.94 -20.06
N VAL A 112 8.42 9.57 -20.28
CA VAL A 112 7.18 9.23 -19.58
C VAL A 112 6.54 7.96 -20.12
N PHE A 113 6.45 7.78 -21.43
CA PHE A 113 5.60 6.74 -22.05
C PHE A 113 6.35 5.58 -22.70
N GLN A 114 7.66 5.70 -22.94
CA GLN A 114 8.44 4.66 -23.63
C GLN A 114 9.54 4.05 -22.74
N THR A 115 9.77 4.58 -21.54
CA THR A 115 10.66 3.96 -20.56
C THR A 115 9.89 3.12 -19.54
N ILE A 116 10.50 2.04 -19.06
CA ILE A 116 9.93 1.19 -18.00
C ILE A 116 9.65 2.05 -16.75
N THR A 117 10.59 2.90 -16.33
CA THR A 117 10.42 3.76 -15.15
C THR A 117 9.26 4.75 -15.33
N GLY A 118 9.15 5.42 -16.48
CA GLY A 118 8.05 6.35 -16.74
C GLY A 118 6.68 5.66 -16.76
N THR A 119 6.54 4.61 -17.58
CA THR A 119 5.28 3.90 -17.79
C THR A 119 4.77 3.24 -16.51
N THR A 120 5.63 2.48 -15.83
CA THR A 120 5.27 1.85 -14.55
C THR A 120 5.02 2.90 -13.46
N GLY A 121 5.71 4.04 -13.48
CA GLY A 121 5.47 5.14 -12.54
C GLY A 121 4.09 5.79 -12.72
N LEU A 122 3.68 6.00 -13.98
CA LEU A 122 2.33 6.49 -14.30
C LEU A 122 1.25 5.49 -13.86
N LEU A 123 1.45 4.20 -14.16
CA LEU A 123 0.54 3.14 -13.73
C LEU A 123 0.46 3.03 -12.20
N LEU A 124 1.59 3.11 -11.50
CA LEU A 124 1.66 3.14 -10.03
C LEU A 124 0.86 4.30 -9.46
N TYR A 125 1.05 5.51 -10.00
CA TYR A 125 0.33 6.70 -9.54
C TYR A 125 -1.18 6.57 -9.79
N ALA A 126 -1.59 6.03 -10.93
CA ALA A 126 -3.00 5.78 -11.25
C ALA A 126 -3.63 4.76 -10.28
N VAL A 127 -2.98 3.62 -10.06
CA VAL A 127 -3.43 2.59 -9.10
C VAL A 127 -3.52 3.17 -7.69
N LEU A 128 -2.50 3.90 -7.25
CA LEU A 128 -2.47 4.55 -5.95
C LEU A 128 -3.64 5.53 -5.81
N SER A 129 -3.89 6.36 -6.81
CA SER A 129 -4.98 7.33 -6.80
C SER A 129 -6.35 6.66 -6.62
N VAL A 130 -6.60 5.56 -7.35
CA VAL A 130 -7.83 4.77 -7.20
C VAL A 130 -7.95 4.22 -5.78
N ILE A 131 -6.89 3.60 -5.25
CA ILE A 131 -6.90 3.05 -3.88
C ILE A 131 -7.24 4.13 -2.85
N TYR A 132 -6.65 5.33 -2.96
CA TYR A 132 -6.84 6.41 -1.98
C TYR A 132 -8.24 7.03 -2.05
N VAL A 133 -8.77 7.25 -3.25
CA VAL A 133 -10.13 7.78 -3.44
C VAL A 133 -11.15 6.89 -2.75
N PHE A 134 -11.12 5.58 -3.01
CA PHE A 134 -12.09 4.65 -2.40
C PHE A 134 -11.78 4.32 -0.94
N ALA A 135 -10.55 4.50 -0.47
CA ALA A 135 -10.18 4.39 0.95
C ALA A 135 -10.58 5.62 1.78
N HIS A 136 -10.89 6.75 1.15
CA HIS A 136 -11.30 7.97 1.85
C HIS A 136 -12.55 7.72 2.70
N THR A 137 -12.56 8.23 3.94
CA THR A 137 -13.58 7.94 4.96
C THR A 137 -15.00 8.14 4.44
N SER A 138 -15.27 9.26 3.77
CA SER A 138 -16.60 9.60 3.25
C SER A 138 -17.11 8.60 2.20
N ILE A 139 -16.21 8.05 1.38
CA ILE A 139 -16.56 7.10 0.31
C ILE A 139 -16.69 5.70 0.91
N ARG A 140 -15.72 5.28 1.74
CA ARG A 140 -15.73 3.98 2.41
C ARG A 140 -16.99 3.74 3.25
N LEU A 141 -17.51 4.78 3.92
CA LEU A 141 -18.75 4.69 4.71
C LEU A 141 -20.01 4.48 3.84
N LYS A 142 -20.00 4.97 2.59
CA LYS A 142 -21.13 4.87 1.65
C LYS A 142 -21.02 3.64 0.73
N ALA A 143 -19.80 3.21 0.43
CA ALA A 143 -19.47 2.27 -0.64
C ALA A 143 -18.40 1.26 -0.20
N TYR A 144 -18.66 0.53 0.90
CA TYR A 144 -17.67 -0.40 1.48
C TYR A 144 -17.23 -1.52 0.53
N SER A 145 -18.14 -2.03 -0.32
CA SER A 145 -17.81 -3.04 -1.33
C SER A 145 -16.76 -2.55 -2.33
N TYR A 146 -16.92 -1.32 -2.82
CA TYR A 146 -15.95 -0.70 -3.73
C TYR A 146 -14.62 -0.41 -3.04
N PHE A 147 -14.64 0.04 -1.79
CA PHE A 147 -13.43 0.13 -0.96
C PHE A 147 -12.68 -1.20 -0.98
N TRP A 148 -13.32 -2.31 -0.60
CA TRP A 148 -12.66 -3.60 -0.54
C TRP A 148 -12.14 -4.08 -1.90
N SER A 149 -12.94 -3.91 -2.96
CA SER A 149 -12.58 -4.33 -4.32
C SER A 149 -11.37 -3.56 -4.84
N THR A 150 -11.35 -2.24 -4.69
CA THR A 150 -10.26 -1.38 -5.15
C THR A 150 -9.01 -1.51 -4.29
N HIS A 151 -9.16 -1.72 -2.98
CA HIS A 151 -8.00 -1.90 -2.10
C HIS A 151 -7.18 -3.13 -2.48
N LYS A 152 -7.80 -4.20 -3.03
CA LYS A 152 -7.09 -5.38 -3.56
C LYS A 152 -6.11 -5.06 -4.69
N LEU A 153 -6.21 -3.89 -5.32
CA LEU A 153 -5.20 -3.44 -6.30
C LEU A 153 -3.80 -3.31 -5.69
N TYR A 154 -3.65 -3.40 -4.35
CA TYR A 154 -2.34 -3.51 -3.72
C TYR A 154 -1.48 -4.65 -4.30
N TYR A 155 -2.07 -5.78 -4.73
CA TYR A 155 -1.31 -6.86 -5.39
C TYR A 155 -0.61 -6.35 -6.65
N LEU A 156 -1.36 -5.67 -7.52
CA LEU A 156 -0.84 -5.05 -8.74
C LEU A 156 0.18 -3.95 -8.41
N PHE A 157 -0.10 -3.14 -7.39
CA PHE A 157 0.79 -2.09 -6.92
C PHE A 157 2.19 -2.64 -6.55
N TYR A 158 2.29 -3.68 -5.72
CA TYR A 158 3.60 -4.23 -5.34
C TYR A 158 4.34 -4.90 -6.49
N VAL A 159 3.63 -5.55 -7.42
CA VAL A 159 4.25 -6.08 -8.66
C VAL A 159 4.86 -4.94 -9.47
N LEU A 160 4.11 -3.85 -9.67
CA LEU A 160 4.61 -2.67 -10.38
C LEU A 160 5.78 -2.01 -9.63
N CYS A 161 5.77 -1.94 -8.30
CA CYS A 161 6.90 -1.41 -7.52
C CYS A 161 8.19 -2.20 -7.73
N LEU A 162 8.11 -3.54 -7.82
CA LEU A 162 9.26 -4.40 -8.09
C LEU A 162 9.82 -4.18 -9.50
N LEU A 163 8.97 -3.91 -10.49
CA LEU A 163 9.34 -3.64 -11.88
C LEU A 163 9.86 -2.21 -12.09
N HIS A 164 9.32 -1.23 -11.36
CA HIS A 164 9.56 0.20 -11.59
C HIS A 164 11.04 0.61 -11.55
N GLY A 165 11.80 0.02 -10.61
CA GLY A 165 13.23 0.30 -10.43
C GLY A 165 14.17 -0.48 -11.35
N GLN A 166 13.67 -1.40 -12.19
CA GLN A 166 14.52 -2.34 -12.94
C GLN A 166 15.33 -1.68 -14.06
N ALA A 167 14.86 -0.56 -14.62
CA ALA A 167 15.60 0.19 -15.63
C ALA A 167 16.84 0.93 -15.09
N LYS A 168 17.10 0.88 -13.78
CA LYS A 168 18.28 1.44 -13.09
C LYS A 168 18.59 2.91 -13.42
N LEU A 169 17.58 3.69 -13.81
CA LEU A 169 17.77 5.05 -14.34
C LEU A 169 18.50 5.99 -13.36
N THR A 170 18.19 5.88 -12.07
CA THR A 170 18.80 6.70 -11.00
C THR A 170 19.73 5.89 -10.09
N GLY A 171 19.94 4.60 -10.38
CA GLY A 171 20.70 3.65 -9.58
C GLY A 171 20.04 2.28 -9.44
N SER A 172 20.74 1.34 -8.81
CA SER A 172 20.26 -0.03 -8.65
C SER A 172 18.95 -0.14 -7.87
N PRO A 173 18.04 -1.07 -8.25
CA PRO A 173 16.78 -1.27 -7.54
C PRO A 173 17.03 -1.74 -6.11
N ARG A 174 16.51 -1.00 -5.14
CA ARG A 174 16.62 -1.32 -3.71
C ARG A 174 15.29 -1.72 -3.06
N PHE A 175 14.17 -1.51 -3.74
CA PHE A 175 12.84 -1.79 -3.20
C PHE A 175 12.71 -3.23 -2.68
N TRP A 176 13.23 -4.21 -3.42
CA TRP A 176 13.19 -5.62 -3.05
C TRP A 176 13.85 -5.92 -1.70
N ILE A 177 14.89 -5.17 -1.32
CA ILE A 177 15.60 -5.32 -0.04
C ILE A 177 14.66 -4.95 1.12
N PHE A 178 13.93 -3.84 0.97
CA PHE A 178 12.93 -3.43 1.95
C PHE A 178 11.70 -4.35 1.94
N PHE A 179 11.35 -4.93 0.80
CA PHE A 179 10.10 -5.66 0.60
C PHE A 179 10.17 -7.13 1.02
N ILE A 180 11.32 -7.80 0.88
CA ILE A 180 11.38 -9.26 1.01
C ILE A 180 10.93 -9.78 2.39
N ILE A 181 11.45 -9.21 3.47
CA ILE A 181 11.11 -9.65 4.84
C ILE A 181 9.63 -9.35 5.16
N PRO A 182 9.13 -8.10 4.99
CA PRO A 182 7.71 -7.81 5.20
C PRO A 182 6.77 -8.60 4.29
N GLY A 183 7.15 -8.82 3.03
CA GLY A 183 6.39 -9.58 2.06
C GLY A 183 6.21 -11.04 2.48
N ILE A 184 7.30 -11.70 2.91
CA ILE A 184 7.24 -13.08 3.42
C ILE A 184 6.34 -13.16 4.66
N ILE A 185 6.54 -12.27 5.63
CA ILE A 185 5.72 -12.23 6.86
C ILE A 185 4.24 -12.06 6.53
N PHE A 186 3.91 -11.15 5.61
CA PHE A 186 2.54 -10.90 5.19
C PHE A 186 1.91 -12.11 4.51
N VAL A 187 2.63 -12.78 3.60
CA VAL A 187 2.14 -13.99 2.93
C VAL A 187 1.85 -15.08 3.96
N LEU A 188 2.76 -15.33 4.91
CA LEU A 188 2.56 -16.31 5.98
C LEU A 188 1.33 -15.96 6.84
N ASP A 189 1.16 -14.68 7.22
CA ASP A 189 -0.01 -14.22 7.96
C ASP A 189 -1.32 -14.45 7.20
N LYS A 190 -1.33 -14.27 5.87
CA LYS A 190 -2.49 -14.58 5.03
C LYS A 190 -2.75 -16.07 4.88
N VAL A 191 -1.72 -16.91 4.78
CA VAL A 191 -1.89 -18.38 4.80
C VAL A 191 -2.55 -18.83 6.10
N VAL A 192 -2.08 -18.35 7.25
CA VAL A 192 -2.70 -18.64 8.56
C VAL A 192 -4.15 -18.15 8.61
N SER A 193 -4.42 -16.94 8.09
CA SER A 193 -5.78 -16.40 8.01
C SER A 193 -6.71 -17.28 7.17
N LEU A 194 -6.23 -17.79 6.03
CA LEU A 194 -7.02 -18.64 5.13
C LEU A 194 -7.29 -20.04 5.71
N GLN A 195 -6.37 -20.55 6.54
CA GLN A 195 -6.55 -21.81 7.26
C GLN A 195 -7.52 -21.67 8.44
N THR A 196 -7.78 -20.46 8.91
CA THR A 196 -8.71 -20.20 10.01
C THR A 196 -10.14 -20.43 9.55
N LYS A 197 -10.82 -21.41 10.15
CA LYS A 197 -12.22 -21.72 9.84
C LYS A 197 -13.13 -20.68 10.49
N TYR A 198 -13.94 -20.03 9.67
CA TYR A 198 -15.07 -19.24 10.15
C TYR A 198 -16.22 -20.15 10.51
N MET A 199 -16.92 -19.81 11.59
CA MET A 199 -18.12 -20.50 12.04
C MET A 199 -19.29 -19.54 11.91
N GLU A 200 -20.33 -19.98 11.23
CA GLU A 200 -21.57 -19.22 11.11
C GLU A 200 -22.30 -19.30 12.46
N LEU A 201 -22.81 -18.15 12.90
CA LEU A 201 -23.47 -17.99 14.19
C LEU A 201 -24.82 -17.34 13.98
N ASP A 202 -25.86 -17.94 14.54
CA ASP A 202 -27.20 -17.36 14.54
C ASP A 202 -27.29 -16.25 15.58
N VAL A 203 -27.74 -15.08 15.14
CA VAL A 203 -28.02 -13.94 16.02
C VAL A 203 -29.36 -14.19 16.68
N LEU A 204 -29.36 -14.28 18.02
CA LEU A 204 -30.54 -14.53 18.83
C LEU A 204 -31.33 -13.25 19.12
N ASP A 205 -30.60 -12.16 19.39
CA ASP A 205 -31.19 -10.91 19.87
C ASP A 205 -30.24 -9.73 19.63
N THR A 206 -30.80 -8.56 19.34
CA THR A 206 -30.05 -7.32 19.13
C THR A 206 -30.73 -6.16 19.83
N ASP A 207 -30.10 -5.61 20.87
CA ASP A 207 -30.59 -4.46 21.60
C ASP A 207 -29.77 -3.20 21.24
N LEU A 208 -30.44 -2.09 20.96
CA LEU A 208 -29.81 -0.77 20.91
C LEU A 208 -29.81 -0.16 22.31
N LEU A 209 -28.63 0.01 22.88
CA LEU A 209 -28.43 0.61 24.20
C LEU A 209 -28.12 2.12 24.07
N PRO A 210 -28.31 2.90 25.14
CA PRO A 210 -27.88 4.29 25.18
C PRO A 210 -26.40 4.45 24.84
N SER A 211 -26.02 5.64 24.34
CA SER A 211 -24.63 5.98 23.95
C SER A 211 -24.10 5.23 22.71
N ASP A 212 -24.96 5.00 21.71
CA ASP A 212 -24.60 4.36 20.42
C ASP A 212 -23.98 2.96 20.57
N VAL A 213 -24.40 2.20 21.59
CA VAL A 213 -23.92 0.83 21.83
C VAL A 213 -24.93 -0.17 21.28
N THR A 214 -24.47 -1.10 20.44
CA THR A 214 -25.28 -2.23 19.96
C THR A 214 -24.87 -3.50 20.70
N LYS A 215 -25.82 -4.12 21.40
CA LYS A 215 -25.62 -5.41 22.06
C LYS A 215 -26.13 -6.51 21.15
N VAL A 216 -25.27 -7.45 20.80
CA VAL A 216 -25.58 -8.59 19.94
C VAL A 216 -25.45 -9.87 20.76
N LYS A 217 -26.56 -10.59 20.95
CA LYS A 217 -26.54 -11.95 21.52
C LYS A 217 -26.60 -12.95 20.39
N PHE A 218 -25.75 -13.97 20.44
CA PHE A 218 -25.67 -15.03 19.44
C PHE A 218 -25.62 -16.40 20.11
N ALA A 219 -26.02 -17.43 19.37
CA ALA A 219 -26.01 -18.79 19.87
C ALA A 219 -24.56 -19.25 20.12
N ARG A 220 -24.29 -19.79 21.31
CA ARG A 220 -22.97 -20.35 21.64
C ARG A 220 -22.85 -21.75 21.02
N PRO A 221 -21.88 -21.99 20.13
CA PRO A 221 -21.59 -23.32 19.62
C PRO A 221 -21.10 -24.26 20.73
N PRO A 222 -21.47 -25.56 20.72
CA PRO A 222 -21.05 -26.51 21.75
C PRO A 222 -19.53 -26.67 21.89
N SER A 223 -18.79 -26.53 20.78
CA SER A 223 -17.33 -26.63 20.75
C SER A 223 -16.62 -25.35 21.20
N PHE A 224 -17.34 -24.24 21.39
CA PHE A 224 -16.75 -22.95 21.68
C PHE A 224 -16.43 -22.81 23.17
N LYS A 225 -15.15 -23.00 23.51
CA LYS A 225 -14.59 -22.76 24.84
C LYS A 225 -13.81 -21.45 24.83
N TYR A 226 -14.02 -20.60 25.82
CA TYR A 226 -13.34 -19.32 25.97
C TYR A 226 -13.08 -19.02 27.45
N LEU A 227 -12.12 -18.15 27.71
CA LEU A 227 -11.79 -17.61 29.03
C LEU A 227 -12.26 -16.15 29.13
N SER A 228 -12.49 -15.69 30.37
CA SER A 228 -12.82 -14.29 30.64
C SER A 228 -11.74 -13.35 30.08
N GLY A 229 -12.17 -12.30 29.38
CA GLY A 229 -11.26 -11.31 28.76
C GLY A 229 -10.83 -11.63 27.32
N GLN A 230 -11.19 -12.80 26.77
CA GLN A 230 -10.99 -13.09 25.35
C GLN A 230 -11.98 -12.35 24.45
N TRP A 231 -11.58 -12.11 23.20
CA TRP A 231 -12.37 -11.43 22.19
C TRP A 231 -12.48 -12.29 20.93
N VAL A 232 -13.49 -12.01 20.11
CA VAL A 232 -13.72 -12.71 18.84
C VAL A 232 -13.83 -11.73 17.69
N SER A 233 -13.38 -12.14 16.50
CA SER A 233 -13.59 -11.38 15.28
C SER A 233 -14.89 -11.85 14.62
N MET A 234 -15.81 -10.92 14.37
CA MET A 234 -17.09 -11.19 13.70
C MET A 234 -17.13 -10.53 12.33
N THR A 235 -17.81 -11.14 11.37
CA THR A 235 -18.06 -10.57 10.03
C THR A 235 -19.52 -10.76 9.67
N GLY A 236 -20.25 -9.69 9.36
CA GLY A 236 -21.63 -9.77 8.91
C GLY A 236 -21.73 -9.79 7.39
N ARG A 237 -22.56 -10.69 6.84
CA ARG A 237 -23.10 -10.57 5.47
C ARG A 237 -24.57 -10.20 5.57
N SER A 238 -24.94 -9.02 5.09
CA SER A 238 -26.35 -8.66 4.95
C SER A 238 -26.94 -9.43 3.77
N HIS A 239 -27.89 -10.33 4.02
CA HIS A 239 -28.68 -10.90 2.93
C HIS A 239 -29.54 -9.80 2.30
N PRO A 240 -29.65 -9.73 0.96
CA PRO A 240 -30.43 -8.70 0.26
C PRO A 240 -31.94 -8.70 0.55
N GLY A 241 -32.45 -9.62 1.38
CA GLY A 241 -33.89 -9.86 1.58
C GLY A 241 -34.51 -9.20 2.82
N HIS A 242 -33.74 -8.52 3.69
CA HIS A 242 -34.29 -7.81 4.85
C HIS A 242 -33.92 -6.34 4.79
N GLY A 243 -34.84 -5.56 4.21
CA GLY A 243 -34.81 -4.11 4.24
C GLY A 243 -34.88 -3.62 5.68
N VAL A 244 -33.74 -3.18 6.20
CA VAL A 244 -33.71 -2.36 7.41
C VAL A 244 -34.26 -0.99 6.99
N THR A 245 -35.56 -0.77 7.20
CA THR A 245 -36.14 0.57 7.24
C THR A 245 -35.43 1.35 8.34
N ARG A 246 -34.49 2.21 7.95
CA ARG A 246 -34.00 3.28 8.83
C ARG A 246 -35.20 4.17 9.17
N ARG A 247 -35.57 4.23 10.44
CA ARG A 247 -36.25 5.40 11.01
C ARG A 247 -35.20 6.37 11.51
#